data_AF-A0A1G0Y3K0-F1
#
_entry.id   AF-A0A1G0Y3K0-F1
#
_cell.length_a   1.000
_cell.length_b   1.000
_cell.length_c   1.000
_cell.angle_alpha   90.00
_cell.angle_beta   90.00
_cell.angle_gamma   90.00
#
_symmetry.space_group_name_H-M   'P 1'
#
loop_
_entity.id
_entity.type
_entity.pdbx_description
1 polymer ?
#
loop_
_entity_poly.entity_id
_entity_poly.type
_entity_poly.pdbx_seq_one_letter_code
_entity_poly.pdbx_strand_id
1 'polypeptide(L)'
;MKRTILMLLALLFAAAAYGQNSVSVPWDEFKKIYRDNIEREIKASGPQEKQKMVFALDLAEYRLSVEKGKVSGKVSLTGKLISGNPVPVPLFGKNFIISKIESASGGTLLCQDDKSVSVLPSDKEPLKLEISFLSPVLEDKESKYISFQIPDCVSNSLVLQMQDGMNIISAPGIASGSDIYCFNGEKILTVRFAEKEKITASRIIEIGTLSVLQIQGRKAYFTANFAPMQEISGSISLRISEKAKFVSTSLNESWIRKTADGSYTIDFPQPQKDVFSVKFAYDEGDFQSIGIPSIQDNTGSEGIFMVEEPEDAEIAISSKSEIVKVSPEKLSPSLRKAMENRKYALKTDTSAVISISLKKFECAAVPKIVLDSVYYFSSFEENGGNLTVLRMNVPAEAGSRLSIKKIPSAEIWSLKVNGSEKKAYSGNDGDWIIPLAQDGSSLVELALLKKGQKLGLYGTLDISIPETGISARNFYMGIALPSRVQLTSLEGPASAAADRKWDPPPEFVGTPYYFSRSFYKGDDMKFSISYREPVNNPK
;
A
#
# COMPACT_ATOMS: atom_id res chain seq x y z
N MET A 1 22.04 41.31 28.41
CA MET A 1 21.76 42.77 28.46
C MET A 1 22.88 43.63 27.87
N LYS A 2 24.14 43.55 28.31
CA LYS A 2 25.21 44.48 27.85
C LYS A 2 25.51 44.44 26.34
N ARG A 3 25.43 43.28 25.66
CA ARG A 3 25.64 43.16 24.21
C ARG A 3 24.50 43.75 23.37
N THR A 4 23.25 43.63 23.85
CA THR A 4 22.06 44.14 23.16
C THR A 4 21.97 45.66 23.23
N ILE A 5 22.38 46.25 24.37
CA ILE A 5 22.46 47.71 24.56
C ILE A 5 23.54 48.32 23.65
N LEU A 6 24.68 47.63 23.48
CA LEU A 6 25.77 48.10 22.61
C LEU A 6 25.36 48.13 21.12
N MET A 7 24.58 47.14 20.67
CA MET A 7 24.10 47.05 19.29
C MET A 7 23.04 48.13 18.97
N LEU A 8 22.18 48.44 19.94
CA LEU A 8 21.19 49.52 19.83
C LEU A 8 21.83 50.91 19.83
N LEU A 9 22.90 51.11 20.63
CA LEU A 9 23.68 52.34 20.59
C LEU A 9 24.40 52.53 19.24
N ALA A 10 24.95 51.46 18.66
CA ALA A 10 25.60 51.52 17.34
C ALA A 10 24.60 51.87 16.22
N LEU A 11 23.36 51.36 16.28
CA LEU A 11 22.29 51.69 15.34
C LEU A 11 21.79 53.13 15.49
N LEU A 12 21.73 53.66 16.72
CA LEU A 12 21.34 55.05 16.98
C LEU A 12 22.40 56.06 16.52
N PHE A 13 23.69 55.71 16.61
CA PHE A 13 24.77 56.57 16.10
C PHE A 13 24.88 56.54 14.56
N ALA A 14 24.52 55.44 13.89
CA ALA A 14 24.49 55.36 12.42
C ALA A 14 23.36 56.22 11.80
N ALA A 15 22.27 56.47 12.55
CA ALA A 15 21.15 57.30 12.10
C ALA A 15 21.38 58.81 12.27
N ALA A 16 22.43 59.24 12.99
CA ALA A 16 22.72 60.66 13.24
C ALA A 16 23.66 61.30 12.19
N ALA A 17 24.20 60.52 11.25
CA ALA A 17 25.16 61.00 10.24
C ALA A 17 24.56 61.35 8.86
N TYR A 18 23.24 61.23 8.69
CA TYR A 18 22.53 61.70 7.49
C TYR A 18 21.43 62.68 7.89
N GLY A 19 21.70 63.97 7.67
CA GLY A 19 20.71 65.02 7.88
C GLY A 19 19.67 65.04 6.77
N GLN A 20 18.40 64.98 7.17
CA GLN A 20 17.28 65.86 6.79
C GLN A 20 15.95 65.09 6.88
N ASN A 21 15.02 65.69 7.64
CA ASN A 21 13.61 65.36 7.80
C ASN A 21 13.26 64.12 8.64
N SER A 22 12.94 64.41 9.92
CA SER A 22 12.08 63.67 10.85
C SER A 22 12.04 62.14 10.70
N VAL A 23 12.89 61.44 11.46
CA VAL A 23 12.66 60.02 11.77
C VAL A 23 11.50 59.95 12.76
N SER A 24 10.26 59.83 12.27
CA SER A 24 9.13 59.44 13.11
C SER A 24 9.31 57.96 13.44
N VAL A 25 9.76 57.65 14.66
CA VAL A 25 9.62 56.29 15.18
C VAL A 25 8.13 55.96 15.16
N PRO A 26 7.68 54.87 14.49
CA PRO A 26 6.26 54.51 14.46
C PRO A 26 5.84 54.14 15.87
N TRP A 27 5.29 55.13 16.58
CA TRP A 27 4.97 55.06 18.00
C TRP A 27 4.01 53.92 18.32
N ASP A 28 3.18 53.53 17.36
CA ASP A 28 2.26 52.41 17.49
C ASP A 28 2.95 51.04 17.43
N GLU A 29 4.03 50.89 16.66
CA GLU A 29 4.85 49.66 16.68
C GLU A 29 5.63 49.54 17.99
N PHE A 30 6.17 50.65 18.50
CA PHE A 30 6.85 50.66 19.80
C PHE A 30 5.88 50.33 20.93
N LYS A 31 4.67 50.92 20.94
CA LYS A 31 3.63 50.58 21.92
C LYS A 31 3.23 49.11 21.85
N LYS A 32 3.14 48.53 20.66
CA LYS A 32 2.79 47.11 20.48
C LYS A 32 3.87 46.21 21.06
N ILE A 33 5.14 46.44 20.73
CA ILE A 33 6.27 45.66 21.25
C ILE A 33 6.39 45.85 22.77
N TYR A 34 6.20 47.06 23.28
CA TYR A 34 6.26 47.34 24.73
C TYR A 34 5.11 46.66 25.48
N ARG A 35 3.88 46.67 24.92
CA ARG A 35 2.72 45.99 25.51
C ARG A 35 2.90 44.47 25.49
N ASP A 36 3.41 43.89 24.41
CA ASP A 36 3.71 42.47 24.30
C ASP A 36 4.82 42.04 25.30
N ASN A 37 5.79 42.92 25.57
CA ASN A 37 6.86 42.65 26.53
C ASN A 37 6.37 42.77 27.98
N ILE A 38 5.52 43.77 28.28
CA ILE A 38 4.85 43.89 29.59
C ILE A 38 3.91 42.71 29.83
N GLU A 39 3.12 42.28 28.84
CA GLU A 39 2.24 41.12 28.98
C GLU A 39 3.04 39.83 29.18
N ARG A 40 4.23 39.71 28.58
CA ARG A 40 5.18 38.62 28.88
C ARG A 40 5.72 38.68 30.29
N GLU A 41 6.12 39.85 30.79
CA GLU A 41 6.63 40.00 32.16
C GLU A 41 5.52 39.81 33.21
N ILE A 42 4.30 40.27 32.94
CA ILE A 42 3.14 40.07 33.82
C ILE A 42 2.70 38.59 33.81
N LYS A 43 2.70 37.90 32.65
CA LYS A 43 2.47 36.45 32.61
C LYS A 43 3.60 35.65 33.28
N ALA A 44 4.83 36.15 33.28
CA ALA A 44 5.96 35.55 33.99
C ALA A 44 5.93 35.81 35.51
N SER A 45 5.13 36.78 35.96
CA SER A 45 5.02 37.22 37.36
C SER A 45 3.66 36.87 37.99
N GLY A 46 3.01 35.80 37.50
CA GLY A 46 1.84 35.21 38.17
C GLY A 46 2.14 34.79 39.62
N PRO A 47 1.12 34.57 40.46
CA PRO A 47 1.29 34.26 41.88
C PRO A 47 2.27 33.09 42.01
N GLN A 48 3.33 33.26 42.81
CA GLN A 48 4.32 32.21 43.08
C GLN A 48 3.57 30.93 43.45
N GLU A 49 3.58 29.94 42.55
CA GLU A 49 3.16 28.59 42.88
C GLU A 49 3.92 28.21 44.16
N LYS A 50 3.19 27.91 45.24
CA LYS A 50 3.77 27.27 46.42
C LYS A 50 4.68 26.17 45.89
N GLN A 51 6.00 26.32 46.09
CA GLN A 51 7.00 25.39 45.56
C GLN A 51 6.50 23.97 45.81
N LYS A 52 6.23 23.24 44.72
CA LYS A 52 5.81 21.85 44.80
C LYS A 52 6.86 21.11 45.61
N MET A 53 6.42 20.54 46.73
CA MET A 53 7.24 19.74 47.62
C MET A 53 8.00 18.69 46.81
N VAL A 54 9.31 18.56 47.08
CA VAL A 54 10.12 17.47 46.53
C VAL A 54 10.52 16.60 47.72
N PHE A 55 9.80 15.49 47.89
CA PHE A 55 10.19 14.40 48.76
C PHE A 55 10.53 13.21 47.86
N ALA A 56 11.66 12.57 48.11
CA ALA A 56 12.08 11.41 47.35
C ALA A 56 12.17 10.21 48.29
N LEU A 57 11.46 9.14 47.91
CA LEU A 57 11.72 7.82 48.44
C LEU A 57 12.87 7.22 47.61
N ASP A 58 13.96 6.92 48.29
CA ASP A 58 15.18 6.44 47.66
C ASP A 58 15.06 4.95 47.32
N LEU A 59 14.53 4.14 48.25
CA LEU A 59 14.42 2.68 48.09
C LEU A 59 13.14 2.15 48.72
N ALA A 60 12.47 1.25 47.99
CA ALA A 60 11.47 0.34 48.54
C ALA A 60 11.86 -1.11 48.27
N GLU A 61 12.14 -1.88 49.32
CA GLU A 61 12.39 -3.31 49.23
C GLU A 61 11.18 -4.07 49.78
N TYR A 62 10.56 -4.89 48.93
CA TYR A 62 9.45 -5.76 49.27
C TYR A 62 9.96 -7.19 49.40
N ARG A 63 9.67 -7.85 50.52
CA ARG A 63 9.90 -9.29 50.69
C ARG A 63 8.56 -9.97 50.89
N LEU A 64 8.13 -10.79 49.95
CA LEU A 64 6.85 -11.49 50.02
C LEU A 64 7.06 -12.98 50.26
N SER A 65 6.26 -13.53 51.17
CA SER A 65 6.11 -14.97 51.37
C SER A 65 4.71 -15.37 50.92
N VAL A 66 4.63 -16.26 49.93
CA VAL A 66 3.39 -16.77 49.37
C VAL A 66 3.11 -18.17 49.93
N GLU A 67 2.07 -18.27 50.74
CA GLU A 67 1.57 -19.51 51.35
C GLU A 67 0.19 -19.87 50.77
N LYS A 68 -0.29 -21.10 51.02
CA LYS A 68 -1.64 -21.54 50.59
C LYS A 68 -2.73 -20.61 51.10
N GLY A 69 -3.22 -19.73 50.22
CA GLY A 69 -4.34 -18.81 50.47
C GLY A 69 -3.99 -17.54 51.23
N LYS A 70 -2.72 -17.28 51.52
CA LYS A 70 -2.27 -16.08 52.24
C LYS A 70 -0.96 -15.57 51.67
N VAL A 71 -0.88 -14.27 51.43
CA VAL A 71 0.38 -13.58 51.15
C VAL A 71 0.69 -12.67 52.32
N SER A 72 1.88 -12.87 52.88
CA SER A 72 2.46 -11.99 53.88
C SER A 72 3.72 -11.36 53.33
N GLY A 73 4.05 -10.17 53.79
CA GLY A 73 5.26 -9.51 53.33
C GLY A 73 5.84 -8.55 54.34
N LYS A 74 7.09 -8.16 54.09
CA LYS A 74 7.76 -7.04 54.74
C LYS A 74 8.13 -6.01 53.69
N VAL A 75 7.96 -4.74 54.01
CA VAL A 75 8.43 -3.64 53.19
C VAL A 75 9.38 -2.77 54.00
N SER A 76 10.54 -2.48 53.41
CA SER A 76 11.52 -1.54 53.94
C SER A 76 11.61 -0.33 53.03
N LEU A 77 11.22 0.84 53.54
CA LEU A 77 11.23 2.11 52.83
C LEU A 77 12.29 3.02 53.41
N THR A 78 13.07 3.66 52.54
CA THR A 78 13.96 4.76 52.91
C THR A 78 13.70 5.97 52.04
N GLY A 79 13.83 7.17 52.61
CA GLY A 79 13.68 8.41 51.86
C GLY A 79 14.12 9.62 52.64
N LYS A 80 14.09 10.78 51.99
CA LYS A 80 14.47 12.05 52.60
C LYS A 80 13.68 13.20 52.01
N LEU A 81 13.44 14.21 52.84
CA LEU A 81 12.89 15.49 52.40
C LEU A 81 13.99 16.27 51.66
N ILE A 82 13.73 16.61 50.39
CA ILE A 82 14.67 17.39 49.57
C ILE A 82 14.38 18.88 49.73
N SER A 83 13.10 19.28 49.66
CA SER A 83 12.69 20.66 49.87
C SER A 83 11.19 20.82 50.19
N GLY A 84 10.85 21.90 50.89
CA GLY A 84 9.47 22.31 51.21
C GLY A 84 8.99 21.90 52.61
N ASN A 85 7.76 22.29 52.95
CA ASN A 85 7.10 21.84 54.19
C ASN A 85 6.57 20.40 54.01
N PRO A 86 6.59 19.55 55.05
CA PRO A 86 6.15 18.17 54.93
C PRO A 86 4.65 18.08 54.64
N VAL A 87 4.29 17.32 53.60
CA VAL A 87 2.93 16.95 53.20
C VAL A 87 2.82 15.42 53.21
N PRO A 88 1.65 14.83 53.51
CA PRO A 88 1.48 13.37 53.48
C PRO A 88 1.82 12.78 52.10
N VAL A 89 2.70 11.78 52.09
CA VAL A 89 3.11 11.00 50.91
C VAL A 89 2.35 9.68 50.92
N PRO A 90 1.55 9.35 49.90
CA PRO A 90 0.82 8.09 49.86
C PRO A 90 1.79 6.92 49.72
N LEU A 91 1.66 5.93 50.59
CA LEU A 91 2.45 4.70 50.56
C LEU A 91 1.65 3.55 49.98
N PHE A 92 0.55 3.17 50.63
CA PHE A 92 -0.17 1.93 50.30
C PHE A 92 -1.68 2.15 50.18
N GLY A 93 -2.30 1.37 49.29
CA GLY A 93 -3.75 1.43 49.01
C GLY A 93 -4.59 0.35 49.70
N LYS A 94 -5.84 0.20 49.25
CA LYS A 94 -6.91 -0.63 49.85
C LYS A 94 -6.59 -2.11 50.07
N ASN A 95 -5.65 -2.68 49.32
CA ASN A 95 -5.32 -4.10 49.35
C ASN A 95 -4.06 -4.41 50.19
N PHE A 96 -3.63 -3.46 51.02
CA PHE A 96 -2.43 -3.56 51.84
C PHE A 96 -2.81 -3.44 53.31
N ILE A 97 -2.84 -4.57 54.02
CA ILE A 97 -3.24 -4.63 55.42
C ILE A 97 -1.98 -4.63 56.27
N ILE A 98 -1.72 -3.54 56.98
CA ILE A 98 -0.59 -3.47 57.93
C ILE A 98 -0.86 -4.40 59.10
N SER A 99 -0.01 -5.41 59.26
CA SER A 99 -0.07 -6.35 60.38
C SER A 99 0.78 -5.90 61.57
N LYS A 100 1.93 -5.28 61.31
CA LYS A 100 2.85 -4.79 62.34
C LYS A 100 3.79 -3.72 61.77
N ILE A 101 4.03 -2.66 62.54
CA ILE A 101 5.09 -1.68 62.25
C ILE A 101 6.31 -2.11 63.06
N GLU A 102 7.40 -2.51 62.39
CA GLU A 102 8.62 -3.01 63.05
C GLU A 102 9.49 -1.83 63.51
N SER A 103 9.66 -0.84 62.64
CA SER A 103 10.36 0.41 62.95
C SER A 103 9.84 1.56 62.10
N ALA A 104 9.81 2.77 62.66
CA ALA A 104 9.47 4.00 61.96
C ALA A 104 10.27 5.16 62.55
N SER A 105 11.10 5.82 61.74
CA SER A 105 11.85 7.03 62.09
C SER A 105 11.79 8.04 60.94
N GLY A 106 11.97 9.33 61.23
CA GLY A 106 11.96 10.36 60.18
C GLY A 106 10.58 10.62 59.54
N GLY A 107 9.48 10.22 60.18
CA GLY A 107 8.12 10.51 59.74
C GLY A 107 7.02 9.92 60.62
N THR A 108 5.78 10.36 60.41
CA THR A 108 4.58 9.86 61.10
C THR A 108 3.65 9.19 60.09
N LEU A 109 3.21 7.97 60.38
CA LEU A 109 2.21 7.29 59.56
C LEU A 109 0.82 7.86 59.82
N LEU A 110 0.11 8.12 58.74
CA LEU A 110 -1.26 8.64 58.73
C LEU A 110 -2.15 7.63 58.00
N CYS A 111 -3.30 7.32 58.58
CA CYS A 111 -4.36 6.61 57.87
C CYS A 111 -5.32 7.64 57.28
N GLN A 112 -5.46 7.66 55.96
CA GLN A 112 -6.39 8.53 55.24
C GLN A 112 -7.56 7.70 54.69
N ASP A 113 -8.78 8.15 55.00
CA ASP A 113 -10.07 7.66 54.47
C ASP A 113 -10.33 6.15 54.65
N ASP A 114 -9.95 5.59 55.79
CA ASP A 114 -10.07 4.17 56.20
C ASP A 114 -9.38 3.15 55.27
N LYS A 115 -8.64 3.62 54.25
CA LYS A 115 -8.34 2.78 53.08
C LYS A 115 -6.97 3.05 52.44
N SER A 116 -6.22 4.04 52.91
CA SER A 116 -4.87 4.31 52.44
C SER A 116 -3.94 4.67 53.59
N VAL A 117 -2.68 4.29 53.46
CA VAL A 117 -1.62 4.61 54.40
C VAL A 117 -0.70 5.61 53.73
N SER A 118 -0.50 6.75 54.39
CA SER A 118 0.40 7.82 53.98
C SER A 118 1.46 8.04 55.05
N VAL A 119 2.58 8.64 54.70
CA VAL A 119 3.59 9.09 55.67
C VAL A 119 3.76 10.61 55.58
N LEU A 120 3.71 11.28 56.73
CA LEU A 120 4.12 12.66 56.86
C LEU A 120 5.61 12.69 57.26
N PRO A 121 6.52 13.02 56.35
CA PRO A 121 7.95 12.99 56.64
C PRO A 121 8.34 14.08 57.66
N SER A 122 9.37 13.81 58.44
CA SER A 122 10.01 14.79 59.33
C SER A 122 11.03 15.64 58.54
N ASP A 123 11.23 16.87 58.97
CA ASP A 123 12.27 17.78 58.43
C ASP A 123 13.66 17.54 59.05
N LYS A 124 13.74 16.76 60.14
CA LYS A 124 14.97 16.59 60.93
C LYS A 124 15.77 15.32 60.63
N GLU A 125 15.09 14.25 60.20
CA GLU A 125 15.71 12.93 60.05
C GLU A 125 15.21 12.22 58.77
N PRO A 126 16.06 11.42 58.10
CA PRO A 126 15.63 10.64 56.95
C PRO A 126 14.58 9.61 57.35
N LEU A 127 13.60 9.41 56.48
CA LEU A 127 12.57 8.40 56.65
C LEU A 127 13.21 7.01 56.58
N LYS A 128 12.97 6.21 57.61
CA LYS A 128 13.18 4.76 57.59
C LYS A 128 11.95 4.09 58.15
N LEU A 129 11.37 3.18 57.39
CA LEU A 129 10.12 2.55 57.75
C LEU A 129 10.17 1.08 57.38
N GLU A 130 9.89 0.22 58.35
CA GLU A 130 9.80 -1.22 58.17
C GLU A 130 8.42 -1.71 58.64
N ILE A 131 7.65 -2.28 57.72
CA ILE A 131 6.28 -2.71 57.96
C ILE A 131 6.09 -4.16 57.52
N SER A 132 5.48 -4.97 58.37
CA SER A 132 4.94 -6.27 58.02
C SER A 132 3.47 -6.14 57.61
N PHE A 133 3.07 -6.78 56.51
CA PHE A 133 1.73 -6.66 55.95
C PHE A 133 1.15 -7.98 55.44
N LEU A 134 -0.16 -7.96 55.21
CA LEU A 134 -0.92 -9.00 54.54
C LEU A 134 -1.58 -8.41 53.29
N SER A 135 -1.66 -9.20 52.23
CA SER A 135 -2.39 -8.84 51.02
C SER A 135 -3.34 -9.96 50.60
N PRO A 136 -4.59 -9.66 50.21
CA PRO A 136 -5.52 -10.68 49.75
C PRO A 136 -5.02 -11.30 48.44
N VAL A 137 -5.14 -12.62 48.34
CA VAL A 137 -4.92 -13.35 47.10
C VAL A 137 -6.19 -13.27 46.28
N LEU A 138 -6.06 -12.73 45.08
CA LEU A 138 -7.09 -12.72 44.05
C LEU A 138 -6.89 -13.94 43.15
N GLU A 139 -7.96 -14.44 42.55
CA GLU A 139 -7.92 -15.62 41.68
C GLU A 139 -8.71 -15.34 40.41
N ASP A 140 -8.11 -15.71 39.27
CA ASP A 140 -8.80 -15.79 37.98
C ASP A 140 -8.84 -17.24 37.48
N LYS A 141 -9.31 -17.46 36.25
CA LYS A 141 -9.51 -18.82 35.72
C LYS A 141 -8.22 -19.63 35.63
N GLU A 142 -7.07 -18.97 35.58
CA GLU A 142 -5.78 -19.59 35.22
C GLU A 142 -4.71 -19.42 36.29
N SER A 143 -4.85 -18.44 37.19
CA SER A 143 -3.81 -18.06 38.14
C SER A 143 -4.36 -17.45 39.43
N LYS A 144 -3.50 -17.44 40.45
CA LYS A 144 -3.67 -16.64 41.66
C LYS A 144 -2.73 -15.43 41.57
N TYR A 145 -3.16 -14.27 42.06
CA TYR A 145 -2.36 -13.06 42.00
C TYR A 145 -2.60 -12.13 43.17
N ILE A 146 -1.60 -11.29 43.46
CA ILE A 146 -1.71 -10.17 44.40
C ILE A 146 -1.55 -8.88 43.62
N SER A 147 -2.25 -7.84 44.08
CA SER A 147 -2.14 -6.52 43.46
C SER A 147 -2.41 -5.42 44.49
N PHE A 148 -1.42 -4.57 44.73
CA PHE A 148 -1.55 -3.44 45.65
C PHE A 148 -0.74 -2.23 45.18
N GLN A 149 -1.19 -1.04 45.60
CA GLN A 149 -0.50 0.21 45.29
C GLN A 149 0.80 0.32 46.09
N ILE A 150 1.83 0.84 45.43
CA ILE A 150 3.16 1.10 46.00
C ILE A 150 3.53 2.57 45.79
N PRO A 151 4.36 3.16 46.66
CA PRO A 151 4.81 4.53 46.48
C PRO A 151 5.76 4.69 45.28
N ASP A 152 5.79 5.91 44.72
CA ASP A 152 6.80 6.29 43.73
C ASP A 152 8.18 6.40 44.41
N CYS A 153 9.08 5.46 44.11
CA CYS A 153 10.46 5.41 44.62
C CYS A 153 11.49 5.44 43.49
N VAL A 154 12.69 5.95 43.78
CA VAL A 154 13.82 5.93 42.83
C VAL A 154 14.22 4.50 42.46
N SER A 155 14.17 3.58 43.43
CA SER A 155 14.44 2.16 43.24
C SER A 155 13.41 1.31 43.97
N ASN A 156 12.85 0.31 43.27
CA ASN A 156 12.04 -0.72 43.89
C ASN A 156 12.66 -2.10 43.65
N SER A 157 12.68 -2.92 44.68
CA SER A 157 13.10 -4.32 44.60
C SER A 157 12.07 -5.23 45.26
N LEU A 158 11.88 -6.42 44.70
CA LEU A 158 10.98 -7.45 45.20
C LEU A 158 11.76 -8.76 45.37
N VAL A 159 11.70 -9.32 46.56
CA VAL A 159 12.19 -10.66 46.90
C VAL A 159 10.98 -11.57 47.10
N LEU A 160 10.92 -12.67 46.34
CA LEU A 160 9.83 -13.63 46.43
C LEU A 160 10.29 -14.91 47.13
N GLN A 161 9.54 -15.33 48.14
CA GLN A 161 9.67 -16.64 48.77
C GLN A 161 8.39 -17.42 48.51
N MET A 162 8.51 -18.49 47.72
CA MET A 162 7.39 -19.35 47.34
C MET A 162 7.41 -20.62 48.18
N GLN A 163 6.25 -21.04 48.68
CA GLN A 163 6.10 -22.36 49.29
C GLN A 163 6.29 -23.49 48.24
N ASP A 164 6.82 -24.64 48.68
CA ASP A 164 6.95 -25.83 47.84
C ASP A 164 5.64 -26.18 47.12
N GLY A 165 5.72 -26.32 45.80
CA GLY A 165 4.57 -26.65 44.95
C GLY A 165 3.91 -25.45 44.26
N MET A 166 4.41 -24.23 44.42
CA MET A 166 3.97 -23.05 43.66
C MET A 166 5.08 -22.58 42.70
N ASN A 167 4.74 -22.11 41.49
CA ASN A 167 5.67 -21.31 40.70
C ASN A 167 5.09 -19.93 40.36
N ILE A 168 6.00 -18.99 40.13
CA ILE A 168 5.71 -17.65 39.66
C ILE A 168 5.38 -17.71 38.17
N ILE A 169 4.27 -17.09 37.78
CA ILE A 169 3.87 -16.88 36.38
C ILE A 169 4.40 -15.54 35.88
N SER A 170 4.24 -14.49 36.67
CA SER A 170 4.75 -13.15 36.35
C SER A 170 5.05 -12.36 37.62
N ALA A 171 6.11 -11.57 37.58
CA ALA A 171 6.50 -10.62 38.62
C ALA A 171 6.91 -9.30 37.94
N PRO A 172 6.82 -8.15 38.64
CA PRO A 172 7.21 -6.87 38.07
C PRO A 172 8.72 -6.79 37.87
N GLY A 173 9.16 -6.10 36.82
CA GLY A 173 10.58 -5.80 36.61
C GLY A 173 11.42 -6.90 35.98
N ILE A 174 12.74 -6.71 36.10
CA ILE A 174 13.77 -7.60 35.56
C ILE A 174 14.36 -8.42 36.71
N ALA A 175 14.46 -9.74 36.52
CA ALA A 175 15.11 -10.62 37.49
C ALA A 175 16.62 -10.36 37.53
N SER A 176 17.16 -10.03 38.71
CA SER A 176 18.58 -9.78 38.95
C SER A 176 19.28 -10.95 39.68
N GLY A 177 18.56 -12.06 39.89
CA GLY A 177 18.98 -13.29 40.58
C GLY A 177 17.84 -14.31 40.59
N SER A 178 17.95 -15.42 41.32
CA SER A 178 16.90 -16.46 41.35
C SER A 178 15.55 -15.95 41.86
N ASP A 179 15.55 -14.97 42.76
CA ASP A 179 14.33 -14.55 43.48
C ASP A 179 14.22 -13.02 43.69
N ILE A 180 15.09 -12.23 43.07
CA ILE A 180 15.13 -10.76 43.23
C ILE A 180 14.74 -10.09 41.92
N TYR A 181 13.73 -9.23 41.98
CA TYR A 181 13.18 -8.48 40.85
C TYR A 181 13.35 -6.98 41.08
N CYS A 182 13.95 -6.28 40.13
CA CYS A 182 14.17 -4.84 40.20
C CYS A 182 13.25 -4.11 39.21
N PHE A 183 12.53 -3.08 39.67
CA PHE A 183 11.58 -2.32 38.84
C PHE A 183 11.54 -0.84 39.23
N ASN A 184 11.06 -0.01 38.32
CA ASN A 184 10.92 1.43 38.53
C ASN A 184 9.69 1.97 37.78
N GLY A 185 9.04 2.99 38.35
CA GLY A 185 7.92 3.71 37.71
C GLY A 185 6.56 3.02 37.76
N GLU A 186 6.44 1.86 38.45
CA GLU A 186 5.14 1.21 38.65
C GLU A 186 4.45 1.76 39.91
N LYS A 187 3.17 2.10 39.79
CA LYS A 187 2.31 2.51 40.93
C LYS A 187 1.59 1.35 41.58
N ILE A 188 1.61 0.17 40.96
CA ILE A 188 0.91 -1.02 41.39
C ILE A 188 1.86 -2.20 41.22
N LEU A 189 2.14 -2.89 42.33
CA LEU A 189 2.89 -4.14 42.33
C LEU A 189 1.92 -5.28 42.06
N THR A 190 2.17 -6.08 41.02
CA THR A 190 1.36 -7.27 40.70
C THR A 190 2.22 -8.51 40.52
N VAL A 191 1.95 -9.56 41.30
CA VAL A 191 2.64 -10.87 41.18
C VAL A 191 1.59 -11.94 40.92
N ARG A 192 1.80 -12.77 39.88
CA ARG A 192 0.95 -13.91 39.51
C ARG A 192 1.69 -15.22 39.78
N PHE A 193 0.99 -16.21 40.29
CA PHE A 193 1.52 -17.52 40.65
C PHE A 193 0.47 -18.63 40.51
N ALA A 194 0.91 -19.88 40.38
CA ALA A 194 0.04 -21.05 40.32
C ALA A 194 0.72 -22.30 40.92
N GLU A 195 -0.08 -23.33 41.20
CA GLU A 195 0.40 -24.62 41.68
C GLU A 195 1.16 -25.37 40.55
N LYS A 196 2.26 -26.04 40.89
CA LYS A 196 3.16 -26.75 39.95
C LYS A 196 2.43 -27.72 39.02
N GLU A 197 1.34 -28.34 39.48
CA GLU A 197 0.53 -29.28 38.69
C GLU A 197 -0.42 -28.59 37.69
N LYS A 198 -0.73 -27.30 37.87
CA LYS A 198 -1.54 -26.50 36.94
C LYS A 198 -0.73 -25.67 35.96
N ILE A 199 0.60 -25.70 36.09
CA ILE A 199 1.48 -24.99 35.17
C ILE A 199 1.75 -25.91 33.99
N THR A 200 0.83 -25.89 33.02
CA THR A 200 1.28 -25.93 31.62
C THR A 200 2.24 -24.76 31.52
N ALA A 201 3.56 -25.03 31.60
CA ALA A 201 4.56 -23.99 31.44
C ALA A 201 4.17 -23.19 30.21
N SER A 202 3.81 -21.91 30.39
CA SER A 202 3.57 -21.00 29.29
C SER A 202 4.88 -20.92 28.53
N ARG A 203 5.03 -21.83 27.56
CA ARG A 203 6.16 -21.84 26.67
C ARG A 203 6.09 -20.49 25.99
N ILE A 204 7.09 -19.64 26.22
CA ILE A 204 7.17 -18.37 25.50
C ILE A 204 7.35 -18.73 24.03
N ILE A 205 6.30 -18.57 23.24
CA ILE A 205 6.33 -18.79 21.80
C ILE A 205 6.74 -17.45 21.18
N GLU A 206 7.96 -17.38 20.67
CA GLU A 206 8.46 -16.17 20.00
C GLU A 206 8.76 -16.48 18.54
N ILE A 207 7.79 -16.20 17.68
CA ILE A 207 7.82 -16.51 16.25
C ILE A 207 7.51 -15.25 15.45
N GLY A 208 8.44 -14.82 14.61
CA GLY A 208 8.16 -13.78 13.62
C GLY A 208 7.32 -14.35 12.49
N THR A 209 6.30 -13.64 12.04
CA THR A 209 5.45 -14.06 10.91
C THR A 209 5.56 -13.09 9.74
N LEU A 210 5.58 -13.63 8.52
CA LEU A 210 5.39 -12.88 7.27
C LEU A 210 4.45 -13.64 6.36
N SER A 211 3.35 -13.01 6.03
CA SER A 211 2.33 -13.57 5.16
C SER A 211 2.45 -13.05 3.74
N VAL A 212 2.25 -13.89 2.73
CA VAL A 212 2.25 -13.50 1.31
C VAL A 212 0.92 -13.92 0.69
N LEU A 213 0.16 -12.95 0.23
CA LEU A 213 -1.09 -13.13 -0.49
C LEU A 213 -0.84 -13.00 -1.99
N GLN A 214 -1.15 -14.04 -2.75
CA GLN A 214 -1.04 -14.08 -4.20
C GLN A 214 -2.40 -14.39 -4.82
N ILE A 215 -2.84 -13.58 -5.79
CA ILE A 215 -4.11 -13.82 -6.50
C ILE A 215 -3.79 -14.44 -7.86
N GLN A 216 -4.38 -15.61 -8.14
CA GLN A 216 -4.22 -16.32 -9.41
C GLN A 216 -5.59 -16.69 -9.97
N GLY A 217 -6.04 -15.96 -10.99
CA GLY A 217 -7.34 -16.16 -11.62
C GLY A 217 -8.49 -15.93 -10.64
N ARG A 218 -9.14 -17.01 -10.21
CA ARG A 218 -10.30 -17.01 -9.29
C ARG A 218 -9.97 -17.46 -7.88
N LYS A 219 -8.70 -17.72 -7.58
CA LYS A 219 -8.26 -18.17 -6.25
C LYS A 219 -7.24 -17.20 -5.68
N ALA A 220 -7.26 -17.08 -4.36
CA ALA A 220 -6.20 -16.43 -3.63
C ALA A 220 -5.43 -17.47 -2.83
N TYR A 221 -4.11 -17.40 -2.87
CA TYR A 221 -3.21 -18.21 -2.08
C TYR A 221 -2.57 -17.36 -1.01
N PHE A 222 -2.58 -17.86 0.20
CA PHE A 222 -2.06 -17.16 1.36
C PHE A 222 -0.99 -18.04 2.00
N THR A 223 0.27 -17.63 1.87
CA THR A 223 1.43 -18.35 2.41
C THR A 223 1.90 -17.65 3.68
N ALA A 224 1.70 -18.27 4.83
CA ALA A 224 2.23 -17.78 6.09
C ALA A 224 3.63 -18.37 6.33
N ASN A 225 4.64 -17.51 6.45
CA ASN A 225 6.01 -17.88 6.80
C ASN A 225 6.27 -17.58 8.27
N PHE A 226 6.88 -18.53 8.97
CA PHE A 226 7.13 -18.51 10.40
C PHE A 226 8.62 -18.62 10.64
N ALA A 227 9.20 -17.65 11.35
CA ALA A 227 10.61 -17.60 11.72
C ALA A 227 10.73 -17.70 13.25
N PRO A 228 11.01 -18.90 13.79
CA PRO A 228 11.29 -19.08 15.21
C PRO A 228 12.48 -18.23 15.65
N MET A 229 12.35 -17.49 16.75
CA MET A 229 13.50 -16.80 17.38
C MET A 229 14.32 -17.76 18.26
N GLN A 230 13.65 -18.80 18.77
CA GLN A 230 14.23 -19.87 19.58
C GLN A 230 13.64 -21.22 19.15
N GLU A 231 14.25 -22.32 19.59
CA GLU A 231 13.75 -23.67 19.29
C GLU A 231 12.35 -23.90 19.86
N ILE A 232 11.42 -24.28 18.98
CA ILE A 232 10.04 -24.63 19.33
C ILE A 232 9.90 -26.15 19.36
N SER A 233 9.06 -26.68 20.23
CA SER A 233 8.80 -28.12 20.36
C SER A 233 7.37 -28.28 20.87
N GLY A 234 6.76 -29.44 20.61
CA GLY A 234 5.37 -29.69 21.01
C GLY A 234 4.36 -28.89 20.18
N SER A 235 3.26 -28.53 20.84
CA SER A 235 2.05 -27.89 20.32
C SER A 235 2.15 -26.40 19.94
N ILE A 236 1.80 -25.96 18.72
CA ILE A 236 1.32 -24.58 18.53
C ILE A 236 -0.04 -24.54 17.82
N SER A 237 -0.85 -23.51 18.12
CA SER A 237 -2.16 -23.30 17.49
C SER A 237 -2.11 -22.10 16.53
N LEU A 238 -2.34 -22.36 15.25
CA LEU A 238 -2.42 -21.41 14.16
C LEU A 238 -3.87 -21.01 13.90
N ARG A 239 -4.19 -19.73 14.12
CA ARG A 239 -5.48 -19.13 13.80
C ARG A 239 -5.47 -18.65 12.36
N ILE A 240 -6.50 -19.03 11.62
CA ILE A 240 -6.75 -18.57 10.25
C ILE A 240 -8.26 -18.52 10.02
N SER A 241 -8.69 -17.79 8.98
CA SER A 241 -10.10 -17.77 8.58
C SER A 241 -10.64 -19.17 8.30
N GLU A 242 -11.84 -19.48 8.76
CA GLU A 242 -12.50 -20.80 8.56
C GLU A 242 -12.66 -21.17 7.08
N LYS A 243 -12.72 -20.14 6.21
CA LYS A 243 -12.82 -20.27 4.75
C LYS A 243 -11.52 -20.74 4.11
N ALA A 244 -10.40 -20.69 4.83
CA ALA A 244 -9.09 -21.09 4.33
C ALA A 244 -9.00 -22.61 4.22
N LYS A 245 -8.63 -23.09 3.03
CA LYS A 245 -8.34 -24.50 2.77
C LYS A 245 -6.84 -24.72 2.81
N PHE A 246 -6.36 -25.64 3.64
CA PHE A 246 -4.96 -26.06 3.63
C PHE A 246 -4.57 -26.58 2.24
N VAL A 247 -3.39 -26.17 1.76
CA VAL A 247 -2.85 -26.58 0.45
C VAL A 247 -1.56 -27.37 0.61
N SER A 248 -0.59 -26.80 1.34
CA SER A 248 0.74 -27.40 1.50
C SER A 248 1.48 -26.80 2.68
N THR A 249 2.54 -27.44 3.12
CA THR A 249 3.49 -26.90 4.11
C THR A 249 4.93 -27.25 3.74
N SER A 250 5.90 -26.50 4.25
CA SER A 250 7.31 -26.90 4.21
C SER A 250 7.70 -27.91 5.32
N LEU A 251 6.79 -28.16 6.27
CA LEU A 251 6.94 -29.19 7.31
C LEU A 251 6.46 -30.55 6.78
N ASN A 252 6.53 -31.58 7.63
CA ASN A 252 5.80 -32.81 7.34
C ASN A 252 4.29 -32.56 7.48
N GLU A 253 3.50 -32.91 6.47
CA GLU A 253 2.04 -32.70 6.48
C GLU A 253 1.36 -33.38 7.68
N SER A 254 1.90 -34.50 8.18
CA SER A 254 1.33 -35.22 9.34
C SER A 254 1.43 -34.43 10.65
N TRP A 255 2.22 -33.34 10.67
CA TRP A 255 2.37 -32.44 11.82
C TRP A 255 1.24 -31.42 11.90
N ILE A 256 0.47 -31.23 10.83
CA ILE A 256 -0.57 -30.21 10.77
C ILE A 256 -1.93 -30.89 10.84
N ARG A 257 -2.77 -30.45 11.79
CA ARG A 257 -4.13 -30.97 11.96
C ARG A 257 -5.12 -29.84 12.08
N LYS A 258 -6.22 -29.95 11.36
CA LYS A 258 -7.35 -29.02 11.52
C LYS A 258 -8.10 -29.38 12.79
N THR A 259 -8.39 -28.40 13.63
CA THR A 259 -9.17 -28.54 14.86
C THR A 259 -10.66 -28.29 14.60
N ALA A 260 -11.50 -28.64 15.57
CA ALA A 260 -12.96 -28.49 15.46
C ALA A 260 -13.43 -27.03 15.35
N ASP A 261 -12.65 -26.09 15.89
CA ASP A 261 -12.90 -24.64 15.84
C ASP A 261 -12.39 -23.97 14.54
N GLY A 262 -11.97 -24.77 13.54
CA GLY A 262 -11.50 -24.28 12.26
C GLY A 262 -10.04 -23.79 12.24
N SER A 263 -9.37 -23.73 13.39
CA SER A 263 -7.94 -23.45 13.49
C SER A 263 -7.09 -24.67 13.09
N TYR A 264 -5.76 -24.53 13.12
CA TYR A 264 -4.84 -25.62 12.84
C TYR A 264 -3.84 -25.78 13.98
N THR A 265 -3.63 -27.01 14.44
CA THR A 265 -2.52 -27.35 15.35
C THR A 265 -1.32 -27.81 14.54
N ILE A 266 -0.14 -27.34 14.89
CA ILE A 266 1.14 -27.81 14.35
C ILE A 266 1.91 -28.49 15.49
N ASP A 267 2.06 -29.81 15.38
CA ASP A 267 2.79 -30.66 16.32
C ASP A 267 4.26 -30.78 15.89
N PHE A 268 5.19 -30.31 16.71
CA PHE A 268 6.63 -30.46 16.49
C PHE A 268 7.18 -31.66 17.29
N PRO A 269 7.28 -32.87 16.71
CA PRO A 269 7.84 -34.03 17.40
C PRO A 269 9.35 -33.91 17.64
N GLN A 270 10.02 -33.00 16.95
CA GLN A 270 11.41 -32.63 17.14
C GLN A 270 11.52 -31.09 17.23
N PRO A 271 12.55 -30.55 17.91
CA PRO A 271 12.75 -29.11 17.99
C PRO A 271 12.86 -28.46 16.60
N GLN A 272 12.03 -27.46 16.32
CA GLN A 272 12.01 -26.69 15.09
C GLN A 272 12.68 -25.32 15.32
N LYS A 273 13.73 -25.04 14.54
CA LYS A 273 14.46 -23.75 14.56
C LYS A 273 14.40 -23.02 13.22
N ASP A 274 14.33 -23.77 12.14
CA ASP A 274 14.33 -23.21 10.80
C ASP A 274 12.99 -22.58 10.44
N VAL A 275 13.04 -21.64 9.49
CA VAL A 275 11.84 -21.04 8.91
C VAL A 275 10.99 -22.13 8.28
N PHE A 276 9.69 -22.09 8.55
CA PHE A 276 8.73 -22.95 7.92
C PHE A 276 7.55 -22.16 7.36
N SER A 277 6.79 -22.75 6.45
CA SER A 277 5.64 -22.11 5.83
C SER A 277 4.44 -23.03 5.77
N VAL A 278 3.26 -22.41 5.78
CA VAL A 278 1.97 -23.07 5.57
C VAL A 278 1.19 -22.27 4.54
N LYS A 279 0.71 -22.94 3.50
CA LYS A 279 -0.02 -22.34 2.38
C LYS A 279 -1.49 -22.72 2.45
N PHE A 280 -2.33 -21.71 2.29
CA PHE A 280 -3.77 -21.83 2.26
C PHE A 280 -4.34 -21.30 0.94
N ALA A 281 -5.49 -21.81 0.53
CA ALA A 281 -6.25 -21.32 -0.62
C ALA A 281 -7.62 -20.81 -0.18
N TYR A 282 -8.07 -19.76 -0.86
CA TYR A 282 -9.40 -19.18 -0.77
C TYR A 282 -10.03 -19.17 -2.16
N ASP A 283 -11.30 -19.56 -2.24
CA ASP A 283 -12.06 -19.52 -3.49
C ASP A 283 -12.61 -18.11 -3.78
N GLU A 284 -13.14 -17.91 -4.98
CA GLU A 284 -13.69 -16.64 -5.44
C GLU A 284 -14.84 -16.17 -4.52
N GLY A 285 -14.76 -14.92 -4.05
CA GLY A 285 -15.71 -14.35 -3.09
C GLY A 285 -15.30 -14.52 -1.62
N ASP A 286 -14.51 -15.55 -1.29
CA ASP A 286 -14.06 -15.79 0.09
C ASP A 286 -12.81 -14.98 0.46
N PHE A 287 -12.01 -14.59 -0.53
CA PHE A 287 -10.80 -13.79 -0.31
C PHE A 287 -11.06 -12.28 -0.31
N GLN A 288 -12.30 -11.81 -0.45
CA GLN A 288 -12.61 -10.38 -0.32
C GLN A 288 -12.41 -9.89 1.12
N SER A 289 -12.44 -10.79 2.11
CA SER A 289 -12.27 -10.50 3.52
C SER A 289 -11.47 -11.61 4.18
N ILE A 290 -10.21 -11.34 4.53
CA ILE A 290 -9.26 -12.35 5.02
C ILE A 290 -8.68 -11.92 6.36
N GLY A 291 -8.67 -12.83 7.34
CA GLY A 291 -7.89 -12.64 8.56
C GLY A 291 -6.43 -13.00 8.34
N ILE A 292 -5.51 -12.20 8.85
CA ILE A 292 -4.08 -12.51 8.80
C ILE A 292 -3.80 -13.70 9.74
N PRO A 293 -3.12 -14.77 9.29
CA PRO A 293 -2.75 -15.89 10.13
C PRO A 293 -1.92 -15.44 11.33
N SER A 294 -2.26 -15.96 12.49
CA SER A 294 -1.60 -15.64 13.77
C SER A 294 -1.45 -16.89 14.63
N ILE A 295 -0.45 -16.90 15.50
CA ILE A 295 -0.20 -18.00 16.42
C ILE A 295 -0.73 -17.61 17.79
N GLN A 296 -1.48 -18.51 18.42
CA GLN A 296 -1.96 -18.29 19.77
C GLN A 296 -0.79 -18.19 20.75
N ASP A 297 -0.85 -17.21 21.65
CA ASP A 297 0.16 -16.93 22.69
C ASP A 297 1.56 -16.59 22.15
N ASN A 298 1.64 -16.11 20.91
CA ASN A 298 2.88 -15.65 20.30
C ASN A 298 3.27 -14.25 20.80
N THR A 299 4.50 -14.12 21.29
CA THR A 299 5.10 -12.84 21.69
C THR A 299 5.97 -12.24 20.58
N GLY A 300 6.18 -12.97 19.48
CA GLY A 300 6.94 -12.52 18.33
C GLY A 300 6.20 -11.51 17.46
N SER A 301 6.87 -11.02 16.40
CA SER A 301 6.26 -10.03 15.50
C SER A 301 5.22 -10.66 14.58
N GLU A 302 3.98 -10.21 14.70
CA GLU A 302 2.85 -10.70 13.91
C GLU A 302 2.14 -9.60 13.07
N GLY A 303 1.18 -10.02 12.26
CA GLY A 303 0.32 -9.13 11.47
C GLY A 303 1.02 -8.53 10.25
N ILE A 304 2.19 -9.05 9.88
CA ILE A 304 2.97 -8.57 8.74
C ILE A 304 2.61 -9.40 7.50
N PHE A 305 2.24 -8.71 6.43
CA PHE A 305 1.85 -9.35 5.19
C PHE A 305 2.27 -8.56 3.94
N MET A 306 2.25 -9.24 2.81
CA MET A 306 2.53 -8.71 1.49
C MET A 306 1.44 -9.17 0.55
N VAL A 307 1.20 -8.39 -0.49
CA VAL A 307 0.25 -8.73 -1.54
C VAL A 307 0.96 -8.66 -2.87
N GLU A 308 0.84 -9.73 -3.65
CA GLU A 308 1.32 -9.81 -5.02
C GLU A 308 0.20 -9.43 -5.98
N GLU A 309 0.36 -8.27 -6.60
CA GLU A 309 -0.53 -7.80 -7.65
C GLU A 309 -0.35 -8.65 -8.92
N PRO A 310 -1.43 -9.17 -9.52
CA PRO A 310 -1.36 -9.84 -10.81
C PRO A 310 -1.09 -8.82 -11.93
N GLU A 311 -0.55 -9.28 -13.06
CA GLU A 311 -0.18 -8.41 -14.17
C GLU A 311 -1.39 -7.71 -14.84
N ASP A 312 -2.58 -8.30 -14.72
CA ASP A 312 -3.80 -7.88 -15.37
C ASP A 312 -4.80 -7.19 -14.43
N ALA A 313 -4.40 -6.86 -13.19
CA ALA A 313 -5.29 -6.15 -12.28
C ALA A 313 -4.56 -5.32 -11.21
N GLU A 314 -5.26 -4.32 -10.71
CA GLU A 314 -4.87 -3.52 -9.55
C GLU A 314 -5.53 -4.09 -8.28
N ILE A 315 -4.79 -4.17 -7.17
CA ILE A 315 -5.33 -4.57 -5.87
C ILE A 315 -5.36 -3.38 -4.93
N ALA A 316 -6.53 -3.10 -4.36
CA ALA A 316 -6.69 -2.19 -3.24
C ALA A 316 -6.94 -2.98 -1.95
N ILE A 317 -6.23 -2.63 -0.88
CA ILE A 317 -6.31 -3.27 0.43
C ILE A 317 -6.80 -2.24 1.44
N SER A 318 -7.76 -2.64 2.28
CA SER A 318 -8.25 -1.84 3.39
C SER A 318 -8.44 -2.71 4.63
N SER A 319 -8.47 -2.10 5.81
CA SER A 319 -8.76 -2.77 7.08
C SER A 319 -9.48 -1.77 7.98
N LYS A 320 -10.23 -2.27 8.97
CA LYS A 320 -10.75 -1.42 10.05
C LYS A 320 -9.64 -0.98 11.01
N SER A 321 -8.59 -1.80 11.13
CA SER A 321 -7.35 -1.44 11.82
C SER A 321 -6.44 -0.65 10.89
N GLU A 322 -5.54 0.14 11.48
CA GLU A 322 -4.52 0.85 10.71
C GLU A 322 -3.64 -0.15 9.95
N ILE A 323 -3.31 0.20 8.70
CA ILE A 323 -2.34 -0.53 7.88
C ILE A 323 -1.13 0.37 7.71
N VAL A 324 0.01 -0.07 8.24
CA VAL A 324 1.26 0.70 8.22
C VAL A 324 2.27 -0.01 7.32
N LYS A 325 3.05 0.76 6.56
CA LYS A 325 4.16 0.21 5.77
C LYS A 325 5.33 -0.14 6.68
N VAL A 326 5.87 -1.34 6.52
CA VAL A 326 7.04 -1.84 7.22
C VAL A 326 8.18 -2.01 6.22
N SER A 327 9.32 -1.38 6.50
CA SER A 327 10.53 -1.50 5.70
C SER A 327 11.17 -2.88 5.92
N PRO A 328 11.78 -3.52 4.90
CA PRO A 328 12.42 -4.83 5.03
C PRO A 328 13.48 -4.93 6.13
N GLU A 329 14.13 -3.81 6.47
CA GLU A 329 15.15 -3.72 7.52
C GLU A 329 14.59 -3.97 8.93
N LYS A 330 13.28 -3.71 9.13
CA LYS A 330 12.59 -3.96 10.40
C LYS A 330 12.18 -5.42 10.58
N LEU A 331 12.33 -6.25 9.53
CA LEU A 331 12.09 -7.69 9.62
C LEU A 331 13.36 -8.44 10.01
N SER A 332 13.18 -9.60 10.63
CA SER A 332 14.28 -10.52 10.92
C SER A 332 14.97 -10.97 9.62
N PRO A 333 16.28 -11.31 9.65
CA PRO A 333 17.01 -11.74 8.46
C PRO A 333 16.33 -12.90 7.72
N SER A 334 15.77 -13.85 8.48
CA SER A 334 15.09 -15.02 7.93
C SER A 334 13.81 -14.67 7.19
N LEU A 335 13.00 -13.73 7.72
CA LEU A 335 11.79 -13.25 7.03
C LEU A 335 12.11 -12.34 5.85
N ARG A 336 13.20 -11.56 5.92
CA ARG A 336 13.65 -10.70 4.82
C ARG A 336 13.98 -11.53 3.58
N LYS A 337 14.54 -12.74 3.74
CA LYS A 337 14.80 -13.66 2.63
C LYS A 337 13.50 -14.07 1.90
N ALA A 338 12.39 -14.22 2.63
CA ALA A 338 11.08 -14.54 2.07
C ALA A 338 10.42 -13.35 1.34
N MET A 339 10.98 -12.14 1.41
CA MET A 339 10.47 -10.98 0.65
C MET A 339 10.98 -10.91 -0.80
N GLU A 340 11.91 -11.78 -1.25
CA GLU A 340 12.37 -11.89 -2.65
C GLU A 340 12.58 -10.54 -3.39
N ASN A 341 13.29 -9.59 -2.77
CA ASN A 341 13.62 -8.24 -3.30
C ASN A 341 12.48 -7.20 -3.32
N ARG A 342 11.40 -7.41 -2.57
CA ARG A 342 10.26 -6.48 -2.53
C ARG A 342 10.55 -5.27 -1.63
N LYS A 343 9.98 -4.10 -1.99
CA LYS A 343 10.32 -2.79 -1.38
C LYS A 343 9.73 -2.56 0.01
N TYR A 344 8.58 -3.16 0.34
CA TYR A 344 7.92 -2.99 1.64
C TYR A 344 6.97 -4.15 1.94
N ALA A 345 6.68 -4.34 3.22
CA ALA A 345 5.55 -5.14 3.71
C ALA A 345 4.51 -4.21 4.34
N LEU A 346 3.33 -4.75 4.62
CA LEU A 346 2.26 -4.09 5.35
C LEU A 346 2.14 -4.73 6.73
N LYS A 347 1.78 -3.94 7.74
CA LYS A 347 1.48 -4.43 9.08
C LYS A 347 0.12 -3.92 9.54
N THR A 348 -0.65 -4.81 10.14
CA THR A 348 -1.93 -4.49 10.79
C THR A 348 -2.06 -5.30 12.09
N ASP A 349 -3.14 -5.10 12.84
CA ASP A 349 -3.39 -5.87 14.06
C ASP A 349 -3.62 -7.34 13.71
N THR A 350 -3.20 -8.26 14.59
CA THR A 350 -3.27 -9.70 14.34
C THR A 350 -4.70 -10.25 14.26
N SER A 351 -5.65 -9.57 14.88
CA SER A 351 -7.09 -9.86 14.79
C SER A 351 -7.78 -9.11 13.65
N ALA A 352 -7.06 -8.27 12.91
CA ALA A 352 -7.65 -7.48 11.84
C ALA A 352 -8.04 -8.35 10.66
N VAL A 353 -9.18 -8.00 10.07
CA VAL A 353 -9.65 -8.56 8.81
C VAL A 353 -9.34 -7.55 7.72
N ILE A 354 -8.51 -7.96 6.75
CA ILE A 354 -8.21 -7.16 5.57
C ILE A 354 -9.28 -7.38 4.51
N SER A 355 -9.72 -6.29 3.88
CA SER A 355 -10.64 -6.29 2.74
C SER A 355 -9.87 -6.01 1.45
N ILE A 356 -10.09 -6.83 0.43
CA ILE A 356 -9.33 -6.83 -0.82
C ILE A 356 -10.30 -6.54 -1.97
N SER A 357 -10.02 -5.48 -2.72
CA SER A 357 -10.74 -5.10 -3.93
C SER A 357 -9.83 -5.26 -5.14
N LEU A 358 -10.30 -6.04 -6.13
CA LEU A 358 -9.59 -6.31 -7.38
C LEU A 358 -10.22 -5.52 -8.53
N LYS A 359 -9.44 -4.69 -9.21
CA LYS A 359 -9.86 -3.97 -10.41
C LYS A 359 -9.08 -4.51 -11.61
N LYS A 360 -9.72 -5.36 -12.41
CA LYS A 360 -9.11 -5.94 -13.62
C LYS A 360 -8.93 -4.87 -14.70
N PHE A 361 -7.80 -4.94 -15.39
CA PHE A 361 -7.54 -4.14 -16.58
C PHE A 361 -8.25 -4.75 -17.78
N GLU A 362 -8.68 -3.89 -18.70
CA GLU A 362 -9.18 -4.33 -20.00
C GLU A 362 -7.99 -4.54 -20.94
N CYS A 363 -7.91 -5.72 -21.55
CA CYS A 363 -6.89 -5.98 -22.56
C CYS A 363 -7.16 -5.09 -23.79
N ALA A 364 -6.21 -4.22 -24.13
CA ALA A 364 -6.31 -3.42 -25.35
C ALA A 364 -6.31 -4.35 -26.57
N ALA A 365 -7.30 -4.19 -27.46
CA ALA A 365 -7.40 -4.99 -28.67
C ALA A 365 -6.21 -4.72 -29.59
N VAL A 366 -5.29 -5.69 -29.70
CA VAL A 366 -4.22 -5.64 -30.69
C VAL A 366 -4.81 -6.11 -32.03
N PRO A 367 -4.65 -5.36 -33.13
CA PRO A 367 -5.10 -5.80 -34.44
C PRO A 367 -4.41 -7.12 -34.77
N LYS A 368 -5.20 -8.17 -34.98
CA LYS A 368 -4.69 -9.53 -35.23
C LYS A 368 -3.87 -9.60 -36.53
N ILE A 369 -4.10 -8.68 -37.46
CA ILE A 369 -3.52 -8.68 -38.80
C ILE A 369 -3.15 -7.26 -39.19
N VAL A 370 -1.89 -7.10 -39.62
CA VAL A 370 -1.37 -5.85 -40.18
C VAL A 370 -0.71 -6.18 -41.53
N LEU A 371 -1.25 -5.63 -42.61
CA LEU A 371 -0.70 -5.78 -43.95
C LEU A 371 0.59 -4.96 -44.10
N ASP A 372 1.45 -5.35 -45.04
CA ASP A 372 2.59 -4.53 -45.39
C ASP A 372 2.17 -3.24 -46.10
N SER A 373 1.19 -3.34 -47.00
CA SER A 373 0.77 -2.23 -47.86
C SER A 373 -0.65 -2.39 -48.37
N VAL A 374 -1.35 -1.27 -48.48
CA VAL A 374 -2.62 -1.14 -49.22
C VAL A 374 -2.41 -0.11 -50.32
N TYR A 375 -2.85 -0.44 -51.53
CA TYR A 375 -2.76 0.44 -52.69
C TYR A 375 -4.16 0.85 -53.14
N TYR A 376 -4.34 2.13 -53.43
CA TYR A 376 -5.59 2.69 -53.90
C TYR A 376 -5.34 3.58 -55.11
N PHE A 377 -5.87 3.20 -56.26
CA PHE A 377 -5.73 3.97 -57.49
C PHE A 377 -7.09 4.57 -57.86
N SER A 378 -7.12 5.82 -58.31
CA SER A 378 -8.35 6.51 -58.75
C SER A 378 -8.07 7.24 -60.05
N SER A 379 -8.82 6.90 -61.09
CA SER A 379 -8.77 7.53 -62.41
C SER A 379 -10.05 8.30 -62.67
N PHE A 380 -9.91 9.57 -63.06
CA PHE A 380 -11.03 10.45 -63.39
C PHE A 380 -11.13 10.65 -64.91
N GLU A 381 -12.35 10.56 -65.43
CA GLU A 381 -12.68 10.81 -66.82
C GLU A 381 -13.30 12.19 -67.03
N GLU A 382 -13.22 12.72 -68.26
CA GLU A 382 -13.80 14.02 -68.61
C GLU A 382 -15.33 14.09 -68.42
N ASN A 383 -16.02 12.97 -68.65
CA ASN A 383 -17.48 12.84 -68.51
C ASN A 383 -17.94 12.78 -67.04
N GLY A 384 -17.01 12.80 -66.08
CA GLY A 384 -17.27 12.67 -64.64
C GLY A 384 -17.22 11.24 -64.12
N GLY A 385 -16.91 10.24 -64.93
CA GLY A 385 -16.64 8.88 -64.47
C GLY A 385 -15.43 8.85 -63.53
N ASN A 386 -15.52 8.08 -62.45
CA ASN A 386 -14.40 7.79 -61.56
C ASN A 386 -14.31 6.27 -61.40
N LEU A 387 -13.17 5.71 -61.82
CA LEU A 387 -12.83 4.31 -61.63
C LEU A 387 -11.75 4.21 -60.55
N THR A 388 -12.05 3.50 -59.46
CA THR A 388 -11.10 3.28 -58.38
C THR A 388 -10.73 1.83 -58.25
N VAL A 389 -9.49 1.52 -57.90
CA VAL A 389 -9.00 0.15 -57.71
C VAL A 389 -8.28 0.06 -56.38
N LEU A 390 -8.84 -0.74 -55.46
CA LEU A 390 -8.23 -1.11 -54.20
C LEU A 390 -7.47 -2.43 -54.37
N ARG A 391 -6.16 -2.41 -54.12
CA ARG A 391 -5.31 -3.61 -54.14
C ARG A 391 -4.67 -3.85 -52.77
N MET A 392 -4.75 -5.08 -52.28
CA MET A 392 -4.12 -5.49 -51.04
C MET A 392 -3.76 -6.98 -51.07
N ASN A 393 -2.66 -7.36 -50.43
CA ASN A 393 -2.29 -8.75 -50.24
C ASN A 393 -2.71 -9.19 -48.83
N VAL A 394 -3.80 -9.95 -48.74
CA VAL A 394 -4.41 -10.40 -47.49
C VAL A 394 -3.85 -11.76 -47.11
N PRO A 395 -3.24 -11.94 -45.93
CA PRO A 395 -2.64 -13.21 -45.56
C PRO A 395 -3.73 -14.21 -45.10
N ALA A 396 -3.42 -15.51 -45.10
CA ALA A 396 -4.40 -16.58 -44.85
C ALA A 396 -5.05 -16.49 -43.45
N GLU A 397 -4.34 -15.92 -42.48
CA GLU A 397 -4.78 -15.71 -41.11
C GLU A 397 -6.01 -14.77 -41.02
N ALA A 398 -6.31 -14.01 -42.08
CA ALA A 398 -7.53 -13.21 -42.19
C ALA A 398 -8.80 -14.05 -42.35
N GLY A 399 -8.66 -15.35 -42.58
CA GLY A 399 -9.76 -16.27 -42.81
C GLY A 399 -10.21 -16.29 -44.27
N SER A 400 -11.36 -16.90 -44.52
CA SER A 400 -11.87 -17.17 -45.87
C SER A 400 -12.62 -16.01 -46.51
N ARG A 401 -12.79 -14.89 -45.81
CA ARG A 401 -13.58 -13.74 -46.28
C ARG A 401 -13.06 -12.42 -45.73
N LEU A 402 -13.17 -11.37 -46.54
CA LEU A 402 -12.91 -9.99 -46.18
C LEU A 402 -14.21 -9.19 -46.22
N SER A 403 -14.51 -8.42 -45.18
CA SER A 403 -15.63 -7.45 -45.18
C SER A 403 -15.09 -6.07 -45.52
N ILE A 404 -15.69 -5.39 -46.50
CA ILE A 404 -15.37 -4.02 -46.87
C ILE A 404 -16.65 -3.20 -46.87
N LYS A 405 -16.63 -2.07 -46.18
CA LYS A 405 -17.78 -1.17 -46.13
C LYS A 405 -18.06 -0.55 -47.49
N LYS A 406 -19.31 -0.62 -47.92
CA LYS A 406 -19.72 -0.07 -49.22
C LYS A 406 -19.56 1.46 -49.26
N ILE A 407 -18.98 1.96 -50.35
CA ILE A 407 -18.96 3.40 -50.63
C ILE A 407 -20.32 3.80 -51.23
N PRO A 408 -20.97 4.88 -50.73
CA PRO A 408 -22.22 5.37 -51.31
C PRO A 408 -22.07 5.69 -52.80
N SER A 409 -23.06 5.25 -53.59
CA SER A 409 -23.13 5.44 -55.05
C SER A 409 -22.00 4.79 -55.87
N ALA A 410 -21.17 3.94 -55.26
CA ALA A 410 -20.21 3.12 -55.97
C ALA A 410 -20.79 1.75 -56.32
N GLU A 411 -20.48 1.29 -57.53
CA GLU A 411 -20.81 -0.04 -58.04
C GLU A 411 -19.51 -0.83 -58.22
N ILE A 412 -19.54 -2.14 -57.97
CA ILE A 412 -18.39 -3.00 -58.22
C ILE A 412 -18.30 -3.22 -59.72
N TRP A 413 -17.24 -2.71 -60.33
CA TRP A 413 -16.95 -2.91 -61.75
C TRP A 413 -16.33 -4.28 -61.99
N SER A 414 -15.33 -4.63 -61.19
CA SER A 414 -14.70 -5.95 -61.22
C SER A 414 -14.11 -6.28 -59.85
N LEU A 415 -14.02 -7.59 -59.57
CA LEU A 415 -13.33 -8.12 -58.41
C LEU A 415 -12.47 -9.29 -58.87
N LYS A 416 -11.17 -9.21 -58.62
CA LYS A 416 -10.22 -10.32 -58.84
C LYS A 416 -9.58 -10.71 -57.52
N VAL A 417 -9.41 -12.02 -57.34
CA VAL A 417 -8.65 -12.59 -56.23
C VAL A 417 -7.63 -13.54 -56.84
N ASN A 418 -6.35 -13.27 -56.64
CA ASN A 418 -5.23 -13.97 -57.28
C ASN A 418 -5.39 -14.02 -58.82
N GLY A 419 -5.79 -12.89 -59.41
CA GLY A 419 -6.01 -12.73 -60.86
C GLY A 419 -7.29 -13.40 -61.40
N SER A 420 -7.99 -14.21 -60.61
CA SER A 420 -9.25 -14.85 -61.01
C SER A 420 -10.45 -13.98 -60.66
N GLU A 421 -11.38 -13.81 -61.59
CA GLU A 421 -12.62 -13.07 -61.32
C GLU A 421 -13.48 -13.74 -60.24
N LYS A 422 -14.02 -12.92 -59.34
CA LYS A 422 -14.90 -13.32 -58.24
C LYS A 422 -16.11 -12.40 -58.16
N LYS A 423 -17.14 -12.86 -57.45
CA LYS A 423 -18.30 -12.03 -57.08
C LYS A 423 -18.15 -11.60 -55.63
N ALA A 424 -18.50 -10.35 -55.34
CA ALA A 424 -18.73 -9.88 -53.98
C ALA A 424 -20.18 -10.19 -53.58
N TYR A 425 -20.41 -10.40 -52.29
CA TYR A 425 -21.74 -10.66 -51.73
C TYR A 425 -22.13 -9.54 -50.77
N SER A 426 -23.42 -9.31 -50.58
CA SER A 426 -23.90 -8.34 -49.57
C SER A 426 -23.90 -8.97 -48.17
N GLY A 427 -23.27 -8.30 -47.22
CA GLY A 427 -23.30 -8.63 -45.78
C GLY A 427 -24.51 -8.03 -45.06
N ASN A 428 -24.67 -8.36 -43.78
CA ASN A 428 -25.81 -7.95 -42.96
C ASN A 428 -25.88 -6.43 -42.71
N ASP A 429 -24.73 -5.76 -42.70
CA ASP A 429 -24.61 -4.32 -42.39
C ASP A 429 -24.43 -3.44 -43.63
N GLY A 430 -24.75 -3.97 -44.82
CA GLY A 430 -24.55 -3.27 -46.10
C GLY A 430 -23.11 -3.33 -46.64
N ASP A 431 -22.26 -4.11 -45.98
CA ASP A 431 -20.90 -4.41 -46.40
C ASP A 431 -20.83 -5.29 -47.66
N TRP A 432 -19.68 -5.24 -48.33
CA TRP A 432 -19.28 -6.19 -49.34
C TRP A 432 -18.40 -7.28 -48.75
N ILE A 433 -18.83 -8.53 -48.94
CA ILE A 433 -18.11 -9.72 -48.52
C ILE A 433 -17.35 -10.28 -49.72
N ILE A 434 -16.02 -10.23 -49.65
CA ILE A 434 -15.10 -10.72 -50.67
C ILE A 434 -14.59 -12.11 -50.26
N PRO A 435 -14.82 -13.16 -51.07
CA PRO A 435 -14.26 -14.48 -50.79
C PRO A 435 -12.75 -14.46 -51.01
N LEU A 436 -11.99 -14.94 -50.03
CA LEU A 436 -10.53 -15.08 -50.10
C LEU A 436 -10.17 -16.51 -50.53
N ALA A 437 -8.93 -16.71 -50.97
CA ALA A 437 -8.40 -18.04 -51.22
C ALA A 437 -8.36 -18.85 -49.90
N GLN A 438 -8.65 -20.16 -49.98
CA GLN A 438 -8.62 -21.04 -48.81
C GLN A 438 -7.19 -21.35 -48.36
N ASP A 439 -6.25 -21.35 -49.30
CA ASP A 439 -4.84 -21.65 -49.07
C ASP A 439 -3.95 -20.49 -49.52
N GLY A 440 -3.09 -20.02 -48.61
CA GLY A 440 -2.11 -18.96 -48.89
C GLY A 440 -2.67 -17.54 -48.90
N SER A 441 -1.86 -16.59 -49.36
CA SER A 441 -2.25 -15.18 -49.40
C SER A 441 -3.17 -14.88 -50.59
N SER A 442 -4.04 -13.90 -50.40
CA SER A 442 -5.01 -13.43 -51.39
C SER A 442 -4.64 -12.03 -51.85
N LEU A 443 -4.17 -11.90 -53.09
CA LEU A 443 -4.10 -10.61 -53.78
C LEU A 443 -5.51 -10.23 -54.22
N VAL A 444 -6.13 -9.33 -53.46
CA VAL A 444 -7.45 -8.77 -53.74
C VAL A 444 -7.29 -7.54 -54.61
N GLU A 445 -8.02 -7.49 -55.72
CA GLU A 445 -8.14 -6.31 -56.59
C GLU A 445 -9.63 -5.99 -56.77
N LEU A 446 -10.09 -4.93 -56.12
CA LEU A 446 -11.48 -4.48 -56.17
C LEU A 446 -11.57 -3.17 -56.96
N ALA A 447 -12.17 -3.24 -58.15
CA ALA A 447 -12.44 -2.07 -58.97
C ALA A 447 -13.87 -1.57 -58.75
N LEU A 448 -14.02 -0.27 -58.49
CA LEU A 448 -15.29 0.39 -58.21
C LEU A 448 -15.52 1.51 -59.22
N LEU A 449 -16.72 1.55 -59.77
CA LEU A 449 -17.17 2.63 -60.65
C LEU A 449 -18.09 3.57 -59.88
N LYS A 450 -17.82 4.87 -59.96
CA LYS A 450 -18.65 5.93 -59.38
C LYS A 450 -18.92 7.00 -60.43
N LYS A 451 -20.18 7.41 -60.57
CA LYS A 451 -20.56 8.53 -61.43
C LYS A 451 -20.40 9.85 -60.65
N GLY A 452 -19.55 10.73 -61.17
CA GLY A 452 -19.30 12.08 -60.65
C GLY A 452 -19.77 13.17 -61.61
N GLN A 453 -19.33 14.40 -61.34
CA GLN A 453 -19.62 15.57 -62.18
C GLN A 453 -18.62 15.68 -63.33
N LYS A 454 -19.08 16.18 -64.48
CA LYS A 454 -18.23 16.46 -65.64
C LYS A 454 -17.13 17.45 -65.27
N LEU A 455 -15.90 17.22 -65.71
CA LEU A 455 -14.77 18.08 -65.38
C LEU A 455 -14.84 19.43 -66.11
N GLY A 456 -14.92 20.52 -65.33
CA GLY A 456 -14.82 21.90 -65.81
C GLY A 456 -13.38 22.40 -66.05
N LEU A 457 -13.19 23.72 -66.13
CA LEU A 457 -11.87 24.37 -66.24
C LEU A 457 -11.08 24.31 -64.92
N TYR A 458 -11.79 24.38 -63.80
CA TYR A 458 -11.27 24.20 -62.45
C TYR A 458 -12.34 23.52 -61.61
N GLY A 459 -11.94 22.85 -60.54
CA GLY A 459 -12.89 22.19 -59.67
C GLY A 459 -12.23 21.36 -58.58
N THR A 460 -13.08 20.69 -57.83
CA THR A 460 -12.70 19.81 -56.71
C THR A 460 -13.34 18.45 -56.91
N LEU A 461 -12.61 17.38 -56.62
CA LEU A 461 -13.09 16.00 -56.72
C LEU A 461 -12.86 15.27 -55.41
N ASP A 462 -13.89 14.58 -54.93
CA ASP A 462 -13.82 13.79 -53.70
C ASP A 462 -13.46 12.34 -54.00
N ILE A 463 -12.49 11.82 -53.23
CA ILE A 463 -12.10 10.43 -53.23
C ILE A 463 -12.42 9.85 -51.84
N SER A 464 -13.16 8.75 -51.82
CA SER A 464 -13.48 8.01 -50.60
C SER A 464 -12.83 6.64 -50.68
N ILE A 465 -12.12 6.26 -49.62
CA ILE A 465 -11.53 4.94 -49.45
C ILE A 465 -12.43 4.17 -48.48
N PRO A 466 -12.83 2.94 -48.83
CA PRO A 466 -13.75 2.20 -47.99
C PRO A 466 -13.05 1.73 -46.71
N GLU A 467 -13.83 1.59 -45.64
CA GLU A 467 -13.39 0.92 -44.42
C GLU A 467 -13.17 -0.57 -44.71
N THR A 468 -11.96 -1.06 -44.48
CA THR A 468 -11.54 -2.44 -44.74
C THR A 468 -11.40 -3.26 -43.46
N GLY A 469 -11.33 -2.60 -42.29
CA GLY A 469 -11.10 -3.23 -41.00
C GLY A 469 -9.72 -3.89 -40.83
N ILE A 470 -8.83 -3.78 -41.82
CA ILE A 470 -7.48 -4.33 -41.77
C ILE A 470 -6.46 -3.19 -41.80
N SER A 471 -5.61 -3.17 -40.78
CA SER A 471 -4.52 -2.20 -40.69
C SER A 471 -3.40 -2.54 -41.67
N ALA A 472 -2.64 -1.53 -42.12
CA ALA A 472 -1.48 -1.68 -42.97
C ALA A 472 -0.34 -0.77 -42.52
N ARG A 473 0.92 -1.22 -42.67
CA ARG A 473 2.11 -0.42 -42.37
C ARG A 473 2.25 0.76 -43.32
N ASN A 474 1.81 0.59 -44.56
CA ASN A 474 1.87 1.62 -45.57
C ASN A 474 0.56 1.71 -46.33
N PHE A 475 0.19 2.95 -46.67
CA PHE A 475 -0.90 3.24 -47.58
C PHE A 475 -0.38 4.03 -48.76
N TYR A 476 -0.75 3.59 -49.96
CA TYR A 476 -0.31 4.14 -51.23
C TYR A 476 -1.50 4.55 -52.06
N MET A 477 -1.44 5.75 -52.62
CA MET A 477 -2.53 6.32 -53.40
C MET A 477 -2.01 6.85 -54.74
N GLY A 478 -2.60 6.37 -55.83
CA GLY A 478 -2.41 6.93 -57.17
C GLY A 478 -3.66 7.67 -57.62
N ILE A 479 -3.49 8.88 -58.13
CA ILE A 479 -4.56 9.70 -58.70
C ILE A 479 -4.21 9.99 -60.15
N ALA A 480 -5.05 9.62 -61.10
CA ALA A 480 -4.88 9.93 -62.50
C ALA A 480 -5.96 10.89 -62.98
N LEU A 481 -5.52 11.99 -63.60
CA LEU A 481 -6.38 13.02 -64.16
C LEU A 481 -6.27 13.02 -65.69
N PRO A 482 -7.29 13.47 -66.45
CA PRO A 482 -7.16 13.65 -67.89
C PRO A 482 -6.02 14.61 -68.22
N SER A 483 -5.35 14.40 -69.35
CA SER A 483 -4.17 15.18 -69.76
C SER A 483 -4.43 16.69 -69.90
N ARG A 484 -5.69 17.09 -70.11
CA ARG A 484 -6.15 18.48 -70.19
C ARG A 484 -6.05 19.23 -68.86
N VAL A 485 -6.11 18.56 -67.72
CA VAL A 485 -6.10 19.21 -66.40
C VAL A 485 -4.88 18.81 -65.58
N GLN A 486 -4.51 19.67 -64.64
CA GLN A 486 -3.39 19.45 -63.73
C GLN A 486 -3.89 19.50 -62.28
N LEU A 487 -3.33 18.61 -61.46
CA LEU A 487 -3.54 18.64 -60.02
C LEU A 487 -2.90 19.89 -59.42
N THR A 488 -3.66 20.64 -58.61
CA THR A 488 -3.16 21.82 -57.90
C THR A 488 -2.90 21.56 -56.43
N SER A 489 -3.78 20.79 -55.77
CA SER A 489 -3.61 20.40 -54.37
C SER A 489 -4.33 19.09 -54.05
N LEU A 490 -3.86 18.44 -52.98
CA LEU A 490 -4.51 17.31 -52.32
C LEU A 490 -4.75 17.69 -50.87
N GLU A 491 -6.00 17.61 -50.42
CA GLU A 491 -6.39 17.66 -49.01
C GLU A 491 -6.70 16.25 -48.53
N GLY A 492 -6.03 15.80 -47.48
CA GLY A 492 -6.23 14.49 -46.88
C GLY A 492 -4.98 13.97 -46.17
N PRO A 493 -5.05 12.80 -45.52
CA PRO A 493 -3.99 12.29 -44.68
C PRO A 493 -2.88 11.56 -45.47
N ALA A 494 -2.43 12.10 -46.59
CA ALA A 494 -1.31 11.53 -47.36
C ALA A 494 -0.41 12.63 -47.93
N SER A 495 0.87 12.30 -48.11
CA SER A 495 1.91 13.20 -48.62
C SER A 495 2.39 12.74 -49.99
N ALA A 496 2.89 13.66 -50.83
CA ALA A 496 3.43 13.34 -52.14
C ALA A 496 4.56 12.29 -52.06
N ALA A 497 4.58 11.37 -53.03
CA ALA A 497 5.49 10.22 -53.06
C ALA A 497 6.12 10.06 -54.45
N ALA A 498 7.14 10.88 -54.76
CA ALA A 498 7.76 10.95 -56.08
C ALA A 498 8.76 9.80 -56.39
N ASP A 499 9.38 9.19 -55.38
CA ASP A 499 10.59 8.39 -55.57
C ASP A 499 10.37 6.87 -55.57
N ARG A 500 9.11 6.39 -55.67
CA ARG A 500 8.80 4.96 -55.57
C ARG A 500 8.50 4.35 -56.95
N LYS A 501 8.85 3.07 -57.12
CA LYS A 501 8.32 2.25 -58.23
C LYS A 501 6.87 1.88 -57.92
N TRP A 502 5.96 2.35 -58.76
CA TRP A 502 4.53 2.05 -58.70
C TRP A 502 4.19 0.99 -59.74
N ASP A 503 3.32 0.05 -59.38
CA ASP A 503 2.74 -0.94 -60.30
C ASP A 503 1.23 -0.70 -60.43
N PRO A 504 0.83 0.34 -61.19
CA PRO A 504 -0.57 0.71 -61.31
C PRO A 504 -1.38 -0.36 -62.07
N PRO A 505 -2.67 -0.50 -61.77
CA PRO A 505 -3.55 -1.39 -62.54
C PRO A 505 -3.67 -0.92 -63.99
N PRO A 506 -3.95 -1.84 -64.94
CA PRO A 506 -4.21 -1.49 -66.35
C PRO A 506 -5.29 -0.41 -66.54
N GLU A 507 -6.24 -0.35 -65.60
CA GLU A 507 -7.34 0.60 -65.57
C GLU A 507 -6.93 2.01 -65.11
N PHE A 508 -5.71 2.20 -64.60
CA PHE A 508 -5.21 3.50 -64.13
C PHE A 508 -4.74 4.38 -65.29
N VAL A 509 -5.69 5.01 -65.96
CA VAL A 509 -5.46 5.85 -67.15
C VAL A 509 -5.46 7.33 -66.78
N GLY A 510 -4.52 8.10 -67.35
CA GLY A 510 -4.39 9.56 -67.19
C GLY A 510 -2.99 10.00 -66.80
N THR A 511 -2.82 11.28 -66.49
CA THR A 511 -1.59 11.85 -65.90
C THR A 511 -1.53 11.47 -64.41
N PRO A 512 -0.55 10.67 -63.98
CA PRO A 512 -0.53 10.12 -62.64
C PRO A 512 0.12 11.06 -61.61
N TYR A 513 -0.45 11.05 -60.40
CA TYR A 513 0.04 11.73 -59.20
C TYR A 513 0.03 10.73 -58.04
N TYR A 514 1.13 10.67 -57.27
CA TYR A 514 1.34 9.62 -56.28
C TYR A 514 1.50 10.18 -54.88
N PHE A 515 0.85 9.53 -53.91
CA PHE A 515 0.82 9.91 -52.51
C PHE A 515 0.97 8.70 -51.60
N SER A 516 1.49 8.91 -50.40
CA SER A 516 1.64 7.84 -49.42
C SER A 516 1.42 8.34 -47.99
N ARG A 517 1.12 7.40 -47.10
CA ARG A 517 1.02 7.61 -45.66
C ARG A 517 1.67 6.43 -44.93
N SER A 518 2.43 6.74 -43.89
CA SER A 518 2.84 5.75 -42.91
C SER A 518 1.65 5.38 -42.04
N PHE A 519 1.36 4.08 -41.98
CA PHE A 519 0.30 3.46 -41.20
C PHE A 519 -1.13 3.85 -41.60
N TYR A 520 -1.93 2.82 -41.86
CA TYR A 520 -3.36 2.89 -42.14
C TYR A 520 -4.08 1.93 -41.21
N LYS A 521 -5.14 2.38 -40.54
CA LYS A 521 -5.84 1.58 -39.53
C LYS A 521 -6.84 0.58 -40.11
N GLY A 522 -7.24 0.76 -41.37
CA GLY A 522 -8.37 0.06 -41.96
C GLY A 522 -9.67 0.88 -41.94
N ASP A 523 -9.64 2.10 -41.37
CA ASP A 523 -10.79 3.01 -41.27
C ASP A 523 -11.13 3.64 -42.63
N ASP A 524 -12.31 4.26 -42.79
CA ASP A 524 -12.58 5.06 -43.98
C ASP A 524 -11.68 6.29 -44.05
N MET A 525 -11.26 6.67 -45.27
CA MET A 525 -10.49 7.89 -45.48
C MET A 525 -11.09 8.71 -46.61
N LYS A 526 -11.07 10.03 -46.45
CA LYS A 526 -11.55 10.98 -47.45
C LYS A 526 -10.41 11.87 -47.90
N PHE A 527 -10.37 12.11 -49.20
CA PHE A 527 -9.47 13.04 -49.84
C PHE A 527 -10.27 13.96 -50.74
N SER A 528 -9.79 15.19 -50.88
CA SER A 528 -10.31 16.18 -51.81
C SER A 528 -9.15 16.65 -52.67
N ILE A 529 -9.28 16.53 -53.99
CA ILE A 529 -8.30 17.06 -54.93
C ILE A 529 -8.83 18.29 -55.62
N SER A 530 -7.99 19.31 -55.73
CA SER A 530 -8.27 20.46 -56.58
C SER A 530 -7.50 20.35 -57.89
N TYR A 531 -8.13 20.73 -58.99
CA TYR A 531 -7.52 20.71 -60.31
C TYR A 531 -7.80 22.00 -61.08
N ARG A 532 -6.97 22.25 -62.09
CA ARG A 532 -7.18 23.31 -63.08
C ARG A 532 -6.68 22.91 -64.46
N GLU A 533 -7.31 23.41 -65.50
CA GLU A 533 -6.76 23.41 -66.85
C GLU A 533 -5.67 24.49 -66.95
N PRO A 534 -4.46 24.15 -67.42
CA PRO A 534 -3.42 25.14 -67.61
C PRO A 534 -3.83 26.09 -68.74
N VAL A 535 -3.65 27.39 -68.52
CA VAL A 535 -3.77 28.38 -69.60
C VAL A 535 -2.55 28.18 -70.50
N ASN A 536 -2.71 27.43 -71.57
CA ASN A 536 -1.74 27.45 -72.66
C ASN A 536 -1.79 28.87 -73.24
N ASN A 537 -0.80 29.71 -72.93
CA ASN A 537 -0.59 30.92 -73.70
C ASN A 537 -0.40 30.47 -75.16
N PRO A 538 -1.32 30.81 -76.08
CA PRO A 538 -1.03 30.60 -77.49
C PRO A 538 0.25 31.38 -77.80
N LYS A 539 1.27 30.67 -78.29
CA LYS A 539 2.48 31.31 -78.83
C LYS A 539 2.13 32.17 -80.02
#